data_AF-A0A7T8HF23-F1
#
_entry.id   AF-A0A7T8HF23-F1
#
_cell.length_a   1.000
_cell.length_b   1.000
_cell.length_c   1.000
_cell.angle_alpha   90.00
_cell.angle_beta   90.00
_cell.angle_gamma   90.00
#
_symmetry.space_group_name_H-M   'P 1'
#
loop_
_entity.id
_entity.type
_entity.pdbx_description
1 polymer ?
#
loop_
_entity_poly.entity_id
_entity_poly.type
_entity_poly.pdbx_seq_one_letter_code
_entity_poly.pdbx_strand_id
1 'polypeptide(L)' 'MAKTLCGLKLAELRNLCVELELVEGVEELEGKKKSEVVVLVREYLIACGCDPKTHDFARVSNRSLKRLHRRLRVPWE' A
#
# COMPACT_ATOMS: atom_id res chain seq x y z
N MET A 1 8.18 10.91 -13.65
CA MET A 1 7.71 9.59 -14.13
C MET A 1 6.81 9.03 -13.05
N ALA A 2 5.55 8.72 -13.35
CA ALA A 2 4.65 8.13 -12.36
C ALA A 2 5.07 6.68 -12.10
N LYS A 3 5.26 6.29 -10.83
CA LYS A 3 5.49 4.89 -10.47
C LYS A 3 4.16 4.28 -10.04
N THR A 4 3.64 3.39 -10.87
CA THR A 4 2.45 2.60 -10.54
C THR A 4 2.81 1.41 -9.66
N LEU A 5 1.80 0.82 -9.02
CA LEU A 5 1.93 -0.31 -8.11
C LEU A 5 2.74 -1.49 -8.71
N CYS A 6 2.50 -1.84 -9.97
CA CYS A 6 3.21 -2.92 -10.66
C CYS A 6 4.70 -2.59 -10.94
N GLY A 7 5.03 -1.30 -11.06
CA GLY A 7 6.38 -0.81 -11.30
C GLY A 7 7.26 -0.76 -10.04
N LEU A 8 6.67 -0.89 -8.85
CA LEU A 8 7.43 -0.92 -7.60
C LEU A 8 8.21 -2.23 -7.43
N LYS A 9 9.40 -2.15 -6.83
CA LYS A 9 10.16 -3.33 -6.42
C LYS A 9 9.50 -3.98 -5.19
N LEU A 10 9.75 -5.27 -4.95
CA LEU A 10 9.22 -5.97 -3.78
C LEU A 10 9.58 -5.26 -2.46
N ALA A 11 10.82 -4.78 -2.33
CA ALA A 11 11.24 -4.00 -1.16
C ALA A 11 10.47 -2.67 -1.02
N GLU A 12 10.22 -1.96 -2.12
CA GLU A 12 9.41 -0.72 -2.08
C GLU A 12 7.96 -1.03 -1.67
N LEU A 13 7.38 -2.13 -2.16
CA LEU A 13 6.04 -2.57 -1.77
C LEU A 13 5.96 -2.96 -0.29
N ARG A 14 6.97 -3.67 0.24
CA ARG A 14 7.02 -4.03 1.67
C ARG A 14 7.11 -2.78 2.56
N ASN A 15 8.00 -1.86 2.21
CA ASN A 15 8.12 -0.59 2.92
C ASN A 15 6.83 0.22 2.83
N LEU A 16 6.16 0.21 1.69
CA LEU A 16 4.88 0.87 1.51
C LEU A 16 3.79 0.27 2.41
N CYS A 17 3.72 -1.05 2.55
CA CYS A 17 2.76 -1.68 3.47
C CYS A 17 2.99 -1.25 4.93
N VAL A 18 4.25 -1.21 5.38
CA VAL A 18 4.60 -0.71 6.72
C VAL A 18 4.28 0.77 6.85
N GLU A 19 4.62 1.57 5.84
CA GLU A 19 4.29 2.99 5.82
C GLU A 19 2.79 3.21 5.89
N LEU A 20 1.98 2.42 5.20
CA LEU A 20 0.53 2.50 5.21
C LEU A 20 -0.12 1.85 6.45
N GLU A 21 0.69 1.32 7.38
CA GLU A 21 0.26 0.63 8.60
C GLU A 21 -0.63 -0.59 8.30
N LEU A 22 -0.39 -1.27 7.16
CA LEU A 22 -1.09 -2.50 6.76
C LEU A 22 -0.52 -3.75 7.45
N VAL A 23 0.74 -3.66 7.86
CA VAL A 23 1.50 -4.66 8.60
C VAL A 23 2.34 -3.92 9.64
N GLU A 24 2.69 -4.59 10.74
CA GLU A 24 3.55 -4.02 11.79
C GLU A 24 5.01 -3.96 11.32
N GLY A 25 5.42 -4.89 10.46
CA GLY A 25 6.81 -4.96 9.97
C GLY A 25 6.95 -5.58 8.59
N VAL A 26 8.09 -5.32 7.95
CA VAL A 26 8.43 -5.96 6.66
C VAL A 26 8.61 -7.49 6.79
N GLU A 27 8.83 -7.97 8.01
CA GLU A 27 8.99 -9.39 8.37
C GLU A 27 7.70 -10.20 8.13
N GLU A 28 6.52 -9.61 8.34
CA GLU A 28 5.22 -10.26 8.04
C GLU A 28 5.01 -10.48 6.54
N LEU A 29 5.75 -9.73 5.72
CA LEU A 29 5.75 -9.85 4.27
C LEU A 29 6.96 -10.65 3.76
N GLU A 30 7.79 -11.17 4.67
CA GLU A 30 8.87 -12.07 4.36
C GLU A 30 8.29 -13.43 3.93
N GLY A 31 8.81 -14.01 2.86
CA GLY A 31 8.21 -15.18 2.20
C GLY A 31 6.99 -14.89 1.29
N LYS A 32 6.31 -13.74 1.40
CA LYS A 32 5.21 -13.39 0.49
C LYS A 32 5.71 -13.02 -0.91
N LYS A 33 4.96 -13.46 -1.93
CA LYS A 33 5.23 -13.12 -3.34
C LYS A 33 4.88 -11.67 -3.62
N LYS A 34 5.58 -11.06 -4.57
CA LYS A 34 5.29 -9.68 -5.04
C LYS A 34 3.83 -9.48 -5.41
N SER A 35 3.21 -10.45 -6.08
CA SER A 35 1.79 -10.40 -6.46
C SER A 35 0.87 -10.29 -5.26
N GLU A 36 1.16 -10.96 -4.15
CA GLU A 36 0.33 -10.92 -2.95
C GLU A 36 0.44 -9.57 -2.24
N VAL A 37 1.66 -9.05 -2.10
CA VAL A 37 1.88 -7.71 -1.53
C VAL A 37 1.21 -6.64 -2.40
N VAL A 38 1.26 -6.80 -3.72
CA VAL A 38 0.53 -5.94 -4.67
C VAL A 38 -0.98 -5.99 -4.43
N VAL A 39 -1.57 -7.17 -4.26
CA VAL A 39 -3.01 -7.30 -3.99
C VAL A 39 -3.38 -6.59 -2.68
N LEU A 40 -2.59 -6.77 -1.63
CA LEU A 40 -2.84 -6.18 -0.31
C LEU A 40 -2.89 -4.64 -0.37
N VAL A 41 -1.90 -4.02 -1.02
CA VAL A 41 -1.90 -2.56 -1.21
C VAL A 41 -3.04 -2.12 -2.14
N ARG A 42 -3.38 -2.92 -3.16
CA ARG A 42 -4.47 -2.63 -4.10
C ARG A 42 -5.81 -2.58 -3.38
N GLU A 43 -6.10 -3.57 -2.53
CA GLU A 43 -7.34 -3.64 -1.75
C GLU A 43 -7.44 -2.48 -0.76
N TYR A 44 -6.35 -2.15 -0.09
CA TYR A 44 -6.28 -0.97 0.77
C TYR A 44 -6.60 0.32 0.02
N LEU A 45 -6.03 0.52 -1.18
CA LEU A 45 -6.30 1.71 -1.97
C LEU A 45 -7.79 1.79 -2.35
N ILE A 46 -8.38 0.67 -2.78
CA ILE A 46 -9.80 0.59 -3.12
C ILE A 46 -10.65 0.94 -1.89
N ALA A 47 -10.32 0.42 -0.70
CA ALA A 47 -10.98 0.74 0.55
C ALA A 47 -10.87 2.24 0.91
N CYS A 48 -9.73 2.86 0.58
CA CYS A 48 -9.53 4.31 0.71
C CYS A 48 -10.21 5.14 -0.39
N GLY A 49 -10.96 4.52 -1.31
CA GLY A 49 -11.58 5.18 -2.46
C GLY A 49 -10.59 5.66 -3.53
N CYS A 50 -9.36 5.12 -3.52
CA CYS A 50 -8.31 5.43 -4.48
C CYS A 50 -8.24 4.36 -5.57
N ASP A 51 -8.03 4.80 -6.82
CA ASP A 51 -7.80 3.87 -7.93
C ASP A 51 -6.32 3.42 -7.97
N PRO A 52 -6.03 2.12 -7.81
CA PRO A 52 -4.66 1.60 -7.72
C PRO A 52 -3.88 1.59 -9.03
N LYS A 53 -4.56 1.77 -10.17
CA LYS A 53 -3.90 1.83 -11.49
C LYS A 53 -3.34 3.23 -11.76
N THR A 54 -4.02 4.25 -11.24
CA THR A 54 -3.69 5.66 -11.45
C THR A 54 -2.95 6.29 -10.28
N HIS A 55 -2.89 5.62 -9.13
CA HIS A 55 -2.15 6.11 -7.97
C HIS A 55 -0.64 6.15 -8.23
N ASP A 56 -0.07 7.35 -8.17
CA ASP A 56 1.36 7.58 -8.37
C ASP A 56 2.11 7.55 -7.04
N PHE A 57 2.75 6.42 -6.75
CA PHE A 57 3.53 6.23 -5.53
C PHE A 57 4.88 6.96 -5.51
N ALA A 58 5.31 7.55 -6.62
CA ALA A 58 6.52 8.37 -6.66
C ALA A 58 6.26 9.84 -6.26
N ARG A 59 5.03 10.34 -6.42
CA ARG A 59 4.68 11.75 -6.17
C ARG A 59 3.65 11.95 -5.07
N VAL A 60 2.77 10.99 -4.84
CA VAL A 60 1.72 11.13 -3.82
C VAL A 60 2.35 10.90 -2.45
N SER A 61 2.38 11.94 -1.62
CA SER A 61 2.78 11.79 -0.23
C SER A 61 1.77 10.89 0.48
N ASN A 62 2.21 9.71 0.94
CA ASN A 62 1.42 8.70 1.68
C ASN A 62 0.65 9.29 2.89
N ARG A 63 0.93 10.54 3.29
CA ARG A 63 0.18 11.30 4.30
C ARG A 63 -1.32 11.43 4.01
N SER A 64 -1.72 11.56 2.74
CA SER A 64 -3.15 11.66 2.39
C SER A 64 -3.86 10.31 2.57
N LEU A 65 -3.19 9.21 2.19
CA LEU A 65 -3.68 7.86 2.47
C LEU A 65 -3.71 7.58 3.97
N LYS A 66 -2.68 7.94 4.74
CA LYS A 66 -2.68 7.85 6.21
C LYS A 66 -3.83 8.62 6.88
N ARG A 67 -4.19 9.79 6.34
CA ARG A 67 -5.34 10.56 6.83
C ARG A 67 -6.66 9.86 6.52
N LEU A 68 -6.80 9.29 5.32
CA LEU A 68 -7.97 8.50 4.94
C LEU A 68 -8.06 7.21 5.75
N HIS A 69 -6.96 6.49 5.92
CA HIS A 69 -6.90 5.27 6.73
C HIS A 69 -7.25 5.52 8.19
N ARG A 70 -6.73 6.59 8.82
CA ARG A 70 -7.15 6.97 10.18
C ARG A 70 -8.64 7.32 10.27
N ARG A 71 -9.24 7.86 9.20
CA ARG A 71 -10.69 8.11 9.12
C ARG A 71 -11.49 6.83 8.86
N LEU A 72 -10.92 5.89 8.13
CA LEU A 72 -11.51 4.64 7.67
C LEU A 72 -11.00 3.44 8.48
N ARG A 73 -10.53 3.63 9.71
CA ARG A 73 -9.99 2.56 10.56
C ARG A 73 -11.13 1.63 11.02
N VAL A 74 -11.72 0.91 10.07
CA VAL A 74 -12.40 -0.35 10.26
C VAL A 74 -11.29 -1.38 10.54
N PRO A 75 -11.37 -2.12 11.65
CA PRO A 75 -10.43 -3.21 11.91
C PRO A 75 -10.54 -4.21 10.75
N TRP A 76 -9.39 -4.58 10.18
CA TRP A 76 -9.31 -5.75 9.32
C TRP A 76 -9.37 -6.95 10.27
N GLU A 77 -10.55 -7.57 10.39
CA GLU A 77 -10.73 -8.88 11.04
C GLU A 77 -10.22 -10.02 10.16
#